data_AF-A0A371CV88-F1
#
_entry.id   AF-A0A371CV88-F1
#
_cell.length_a   1.000
_cell.length_b   1.000
_cell.length_c   1.000
_cell.angle_alpha   90.00
_cell.angle_beta   90.00
_cell.angle_gamma   90.00
#
_symmetry.space_group_name_H-M   'P 1'
#
loop_
_entity.id
_entity.type
_entity.pdbx_description
1 polymer ?
#
loop_
_entity_poly.entity_id
_entity_poly.type
_entity_poly.pdbx_seq_one_letter_code
_entity_poly.pdbx_strand_id
1 'polypeptide(L)'
;MTPEHLEGLLKTIEPGLLTPEEVDLLAFVVHSRARAFAWEYAEKGFFDPRYFPDYKIPFVEHIPWQVPPIPLPLAIRDAVRDEVRRFEALGRFEPSTASYRSALWAVAKKPGSKPPVRLVVAVERLNAVTVRDASLPPNINDFAESFAGHAIYFAGDMFSGFD
;
A
#
# COMPACT_ATOMS: atom_id res chain seq x y z
N MET A 1 6.62 -9.84 14.74
CA MET A 1 8.08 -9.91 14.61
C MET A 1 8.55 -11.32 14.93
N THR A 2 8.83 -12.12 13.90
CA THR A 2 9.44 -13.44 14.10
C THR A 2 10.97 -13.32 14.07
N PRO A 3 11.71 -14.31 14.61
CA PRO A 3 13.17 -14.33 14.49
C PRO A 3 13.65 -14.24 13.03
N GLU A 4 12.94 -14.88 12.10
CA GLU A 4 13.30 -14.88 10.68
C GLU A 4 13.14 -13.49 10.05
N HIS A 5 12.08 -12.76 10.39
CA HIS A 5 11.87 -11.40 9.91
C HIS A 5 12.93 -10.44 10.45
N LEU A 6 13.30 -10.59 11.73
CA LEU A 6 14.35 -9.79 12.35
C LEU A 6 15.72 -10.10 11.72
N GLU A 7 16.06 -11.38 11.57
CA GLU A 7 17.30 -11.79 10.92
C GLU A 7 17.37 -11.31 9.47
N GLY A 8 16.25 -11.38 8.74
CA GLY A 8 16.11 -10.84 7.40
C GLY A 8 16.38 -9.34 7.33
N LEU A 9 15.88 -8.57 8.31
CA LEU A 9 16.12 -7.13 8.41
C LEU A 9 17.57 -6.82 8.78
N LEU A 10 18.17 -7.55 9.72
CA LEU A 10 19.56 -7.31 10.12
C LEU A 10 20.55 -7.68 8.99
N LYS A 11 20.20 -8.65 8.13
CA LYS A 11 21.00 -9.03 6.95
C LYS A 11 21.06 -7.96 5.87
N THR A 12 20.17 -6.97 5.85
CA THR A 12 20.23 -5.87 4.88
C THR A 12 21.23 -4.79 5.29
N ILE A 13 21.73 -4.82 6.52
CA ILE A 13 22.70 -3.87 7.04
C ILE A 13 24.07 -4.18 6.46
N GLU A 14 24.74 -3.17 5.90
CA GLU A 14 26.07 -3.33 5.34
C GLU A 14 27.08 -3.77 6.41
N PRO A 15 27.96 -4.76 6.13
CA PRO A 15 28.94 -5.21 7.11
C PRO A 15 29.85 -4.07 7.57
N GLY A 16 29.99 -3.91 8.89
CA GLY A 16 30.84 -2.89 9.49
C GLY A 16 30.22 -1.49 9.59
N LEU A 17 28.96 -1.31 9.17
CA LEU A 17 28.23 -0.05 9.33
C LEU A 17 27.87 0.21 10.80
N LEU A 18 27.50 -0.84 11.54
CA LEU A 18 27.09 -0.79 12.94
C LEU A 18 28.01 -1.66 13.81
N THR A 19 28.23 -1.24 15.06
CA THR A 19 28.90 -2.08 16.06
C THR A 19 27.97 -3.20 16.55
N PRO A 20 28.49 -4.26 17.18
CA PRO A 20 27.65 -5.31 17.77
C PRO A 20 26.61 -4.76 18.76
N GLU A 21 26.97 -3.76 19.56
CA GLU A 21 26.06 -3.12 20.53
C GLU A 21 24.95 -2.32 19.84
N GLU A 22 25.25 -1.65 18.72
CA GLU A 22 24.26 -0.93 17.92
C GLU A 22 23.28 -1.88 17.22
N VAL A 23 23.77 -3.04 16.76
CA VAL A 23 22.93 -4.11 16.20
C VAL A 23 22.00 -4.67 17.27
N ASP A 24 22.51 -4.92 18.48
CA ASP A 24 21.69 -5.39 19.61
C ASP A 24 20.62 -4.37 20.01
N LEU A 25 20.98 -3.08 20.05
CA LEU A 25 20.03 -2.01 20.31
C LEU A 25 18.95 -1.92 19.22
N LEU A 26 19.34 -1.99 17.96
CA LEU A 26 18.40 -1.99 16.83
C LEU A 26 17.44 -3.17 16.92
N ALA A 27 17.96 -4.37 17.18
CA ALA A 27 17.16 -5.58 17.36
C ALA A 27 16.17 -5.43 18.52
N PHE A 28 16.61 -4.87 19.64
CA PHE A 28 15.74 -4.58 20.78
C PHE A 28 14.62 -3.59 20.43
N VAL A 29 14.93 -2.50 19.73
CA VAL A 29 13.94 -1.48 19.34
C VAL A 29 12.92 -2.07 18.37
N VAL A 30 13.39 -2.75 17.33
CA VAL A 30 12.56 -3.39 16.30
C VAL A 30 11.64 -4.42 16.94
N HIS A 31 12.16 -5.26 17.84
CA HIS A 31 11.36 -6.24 18.57
C HIS A 31 10.34 -5.58 19.51
N SER A 32 10.77 -4.58 20.29
CA SER A 32 9.89 -3.83 21.21
C SER A 32 8.76 -3.10 20.48
N ARG A 33 9.00 -2.71 19.22
CA ARG A 33 8.02 -2.05 18.34
C ARG A 33 7.48 -2.99 17.26
N ALA A 34 7.46 -4.30 17.52
CA ALA A 34 7.03 -5.32 16.55
C ALA A 34 5.68 -5.03 15.85
N ARG A 35 4.75 -4.37 16.54
CA ARG A 35 3.41 -4.02 16.02
C ARG A 35 3.40 -2.88 15.01
N ALA A 36 4.50 -2.14 14.87
CA ALA A 36 4.63 -1.04 13.92
C ALA A 36 5.00 -1.51 12.50
N PHE A 37 5.38 -2.78 12.36
CA PHE A 37 5.83 -3.34 11.09
C PHE A 37 4.81 -4.35 10.59
N ALA A 38 4.59 -4.36 9.26
CA ALA A 38 3.75 -5.33 8.57
C ALA A 38 4.55 -5.95 7.43
N TRP A 39 4.54 -7.28 7.34
CA TRP A 39 5.15 -8.05 6.24
C TRP A 39 4.08 -8.57 5.27
N GLU A 40 2.89 -8.84 5.80
CA GLU A 40 1.74 -9.28 5.03
C GLU A 40 0.55 -8.33 5.17
N TYR A 41 -0.36 -8.37 4.19
CA TYR A 41 -1.59 -7.58 4.24
C TYR A 41 -2.48 -7.90 5.46
N ALA A 42 -2.40 -9.11 6.00
CA ALA A 42 -3.14 -9.49 7.20
C ALA A 42 -2.61 -8.80 8.48
N GLU A 43 -1.36 -8.34 8.45
CA GLU A 43 -0.72 -7.65 9.58
C GLU A 43 -0.86 -6.13 9.49
N LYS A 44 -1.43 -5.60 8.39
CA LYS A 44 -1.58 -4.16 8.21
C LYS A 44 -2.46 -3.58 9.33
N GLY A 45 -2.05 -2.44 9.86
CA GLY A 45 -2.88 -1.67 10.78
C GLY A 45 -3.97 -0.91 10.04
N PHE A 46 -5.02 -0.53 10.78
CA PHE A 46 -6.00 0.44 10.33
C PHE A 46 -5.93 1.66 11.23
N PHE A 47 -6.23 2.84 10.69
CA PHE A 47 -6.42 4.01 11.52
C PHE A 47 -7.65 3.81 12.41
N ASP A 48 -7.55 4.25 13.66
CA ASP A 48 -8.66 4.16 14.60
C ASP A 48 -9.77 5.14 14.16
N PRO A 49 -11.00 4.64 13.89
CA PRO A 49 -12.11 5.46 13.41
C PRO A 49 -12.49 6.63 14.34
N ARG A 50 -12.08 6.57 15.62
CA ARG A 50 -12.29 7.67 16.58
C ARG A 50 -11.49 8.92 16.23
N TYR A 51 -10.33 8.76 15.59
CA TYR A 51 -9.46 9.86 15.19
C TYR A 51 -9.52 10.12 13.68
N PHE A 52 -9.73 9.06 12.89
CA PHE A 52 -9.80 9.12 11.43
C PHE A 52 -11.10 8.44 10.97
N PRO A 53 -12.23 9.17 10.96
CA PRO A 53 -13.48 8.61 10.47
C PRO A 53 -13.42 8.33 8.96
N ASP A 54 -14.37 7.54 8.46
CA ASP A 54 -14.46 7.19 7.04
C ASP A 54 -14.40 8.44 6.15
N TYR A 55 -13.52 8.37 5.16
CA TYR A 55 -13.31 9.49 4.24
C TYR A 55 -14.52 9.66 3.32
N LYS A 56 -15.10 10.87 3.32
CA LYS A 56 -16.17 11.24 2.40
C LYS A 56 -15.58 11.93 1.19
N ILE A 57 -15.68 11.30 0.02
CA ILE A 57 -15.18 11.84 -1.24
C ILE A 57 -16.08 13.01 -1.68
N PRO A 58 -15.60 14.25 -1.74
CA PRO A 58 -16.37 15.36 -2.27
C PRO A 58 -16.44 15.26 -3.80
N PHE A 59 -17.63 15.46 -4.37
CA PHE A 59 -17.84 15.42 -5.82
C PHE A 59 -18.82 16.48 -6.28
N VAL A 60 -18.73 16.88 -7.55
CA VAL A 60 -19.71 17.75 -8.22
C VAL A 60 -20.91 16.92 -8.69
N GLU A 61 -22.09 17.52 -8.81
CA GLU A 61 -23.28 16.81 -9.29
C GLU A 61 -23.03 16.12 -10.64
N HIS A 62 -23.38 14.84 -10.73
CA HIS A 62 -23.15 14.02 -11.91
C HIS A 62 -24.10 12.82 -11.93
N ILE A 63 -24.14 12.14 -13.09
CA ILE A 63 -24.91 10.91 -13.28
C ILE A 63 -23.96 9.72 -13.08
N PRO A 64 -24.32 8.71 -12.25
CA PRO A 64 -23.54 7.48 -12.13
C PRO A 64 -23.33 6.80 -13.49
N TRP A 65 -22.20 6.12 -13.64
CA TRP A 65 -21.83 5.47 -14.90
C TRP A 65 -21.59 3.98 -14.75
N GLN A 66 -21.80 3.27 -15.85
CA GLN A 66 -21.45 1.86 -15.97
C GLN A 66 -20.56 1.65 -17.19
N VAL A 67 -19.27 1.44 -16.96
CA VAL A 67 -18.30 1.12 -18.02
C VAL A 67 -18.24 -0.40 -18.18
N PRO A 68 -18.31 -0.97 -19.40
CA PRO A 68 -18.16 -2.41 -19.61
C PRO A 68 -16.78 -2.90 -19.13
N PRO A 69 -16.67 -4.15 -18.64
CA PRO A 69 -15.39 -4.71 -18.24
C PRO A 69 -14.46 -4.88 -19.45
N ILE A 70 -13.16 -4.69 -19.24
CA ILE A 70 -12.15 -4.96 -20.25
C ILE A 70 -11.98 -6.49 -20.37
N PRO A 71 -12.00 -7.07 -21.57
CA PRO A 71 -11.80 -8.50 -21.74
C PRO A 71 -10.47 -8.97 -21.15
N LEU A 72 -10.52 -10.01 -20.31
CA LEU A 72 -9.34 -10.59 -19.70
C LEU A 72 -8.72 -11.64 -20.63
N PRO A 73 -7.40 -11.58 -20.90
CA PRO A 73 -6.70 -12.65 -21.60
C PRO A 73 -6.83 -13.98 -20.85
N LEU A 74 -7.09 -15.06 -21.59
CA LEU A 74 -7.29 -16.40 -21.00
C LEU A 74 -6.09 -16.85 -20.15
N ALA A 75 -4.87 -16.51 -20.59
CA ALA A 75 -3.63 -16.88 -19.91
C ALA A 75 -3.50 -16.37 -18.47
N ILE A 76 -4.18 -15.27 -18.11
CA ILE A 76 -4.09 -14.67 -16.76
C ILE A 76 -5.40 -14.77 -15.98
N ARG A 77 -6.43 -15.39 -16.55
CA ARG A 77 -7.79 -15.37 -16.00
C ARG A 77 -7.88 -15.98 -14.60
N ASP A 78 -7.23 -17.12 -14.38
CA ASP A 78 -7.29 -17.80 -13.08
C ASP A 78 -6.47 -17.06 -12.03
N ALA A 79 -5.30 -16.53 -12.40
CA ALA A 79 -4.51 -15.64 -11.54
C ALA A 79 -5.29 -14.39 -11.09
N VAL A 80 -6.07 -13.80 -11.99
CA VAL A 80 -6.96 -12.66 -11.66
C VAL A 80 -8.06 -13.09 -10.71
N ARG A 81 -8.68 -14.25 -10.93
CA ARG A 81 -9.74 -14.77 -10.07
C ARG A 81 -9.25 -15.03 -8.64
N ASP A 82 -8.08 -15.64 -8.51
CA ASP A 82 -7.48 -15.92 -7.21
C ASP A 82 -7.12 -14.63 -6.47
N GLU A 83 -6.62 -13.62 -7.18
CA GLU A 83 -6.31 -12.32 -6.59
C GLU A 83 -7.58 -11.56 -6.14
N VAL A 84 -8.67 -11.61 -6.90
CA VAL A 84 -9.97 -11.05 -6.48
C VAL A 84 -10.46 -11.71 -5.19
N ARG A 85 -10.44 -13.06 -5.13
CA ARG A 85 -10.82 -13.80 -3.92
C ARG A 85 -9.92 -13.47 -2.73
N ARG A 86 -8.62 -13.28 -2.97
CA ARG A 86 -7.67 -12.85 -1.93
C ARG A 86 -8.02 -11.47 -1.40
N PHE A 87 -8.37 -10.52 -2.27
CA PHE A 87 -8.81 -9.19 -1.85
C PHE A 87 -10.16 -9.19 -1.13
N GLU A 88 -11.09 -10.06 -1.50
CA GLU A 88 -12.32 -10.27 -0.75
C GLU A 88 -12.03 -10.82 0.66
N ALA A 89 -11.17 -11.85 0.77
CA ALA A 89 -10.78 -12.43 2.06
C ALA A 89 -10.04 -11.43 2.98
N LEU A 90 -9.31 -10.47 2.40
CA LEU A 90 -8.63 -9.39 3.13
C LEU A 90 -9.55 -8.19 3.43
N GLY A 91 -10.83 -8.24 3.03
CA GLY A 91 -11.79 -7.15 3.24
C GLY A 91 -11.56 -5.91 2.37
N ARG A 92 -10.74 -6.00 1.32
CA ARG A 92 -10.49 -4.90 0.38
C ARG A 92 -11.61 -4.78 -0.65
N PHE A 93 -12.11 -5.91 -1.12
CA PHE A 93 -13.24 -5.99 -2.04
C PHE A 93 -14.45 -6.61 -1.36
N GLU A 94 -15.63 -6.16 -1.73
CA GLU A 94 -16.89 -6.73 -1.28
C GLU A 94 -17.92 -6.72 -2.42
N PRO A 95 -18.88 -7.66 -2.42
CA PRO A 95 -20.03 -7.58 -3.31
C PRO A 95 -20.82 -6.29 -3.07
N SER A 96 -21.18 -5.59 -4.15
CA SER A 96 -21.91 -4.32 -4.07
C SER A 96 -23.01 -4.24 -5.14
N THR A 97 -24.06 -3.47 -4.84
CA THR A 97 -25.17 -3.13 -5.75
C THR A 97 -25.09 -1.69 -6.25
N ALA A 98 -23.88 -1.12 -6.28
CA ALA A 98 -23.64 0.28 -6.64
C ALA A 98 -24.08 0.64 -8.07
N SER A 99 -24.52 1.88 -8.25
CA SER A 99 -24.81 2.46 -9.57
C SER A 99 -23.56 2.83 -10.38
N TYR A 100 -22.38 2.76 -9.76
CA TYR A 100 -21.07 3.00 -10.38
C TYR A 100 -20.41 1.70 -10.77
N ARG A 101 -19.88 1.63 -11.99
CA ARG A 101 -18.97 0.56 -12.42
C ARG A 101 -17.84 1.14 -13.27
N SER A 102 -16.63 1.03 -12.75
CA SER A 102 -15.40 1.30 -13.49
C SER A 102 -14.88 0.05 -14.19
N ALA A 103 -14.15 0.24 -15.28
CA ALA A 103 -13.42 -0.86 -15.91
C ALA A 103 -12.30 -1.34 -14.97
N LEU A 104 -12.03 -2.63 -15.00
CA LEU A 104 -10.90 -3.25 -14.31
C LEU A 104 -10.09 -4.02 -15.34
N TRP A 105 -8.77 -3.91 -15.26
CA TRP A 105 -7.85 -4.76 -16.02
C TRP A 105 -6.73 -5.28 -15.13
N ALA A 106 -6.07 -6.33 -15.61
CA ALA A 106 -4.98 -6.95 -14.89
C ALA A 106 -3.68 -6.80 -15.68
N VAL A 107 -2.61 -6.46 -14.96
CA VAL A 107 -1.25 -6.36 -15.50
C VAL A 107 -0.43 -7.52 -14.95
N ALA A 108 0.15 -8.33 -15.83
CA ALA A 108 1.08 -9.38 -15.43
C ALA A 108 2.35 -8.76 -14.84
N LYS A 109 2.79 -9.27 -13.70
CA LYS A 109 4.08 -8.90 -13.10
C LYS A 109 5.21 -9.75 -13.68
N LYS A 110 6.45 -9.43 -13.30
CA LYS A 110 7.64 -10.22 -13.66
C LYS A 110 7.46 -11.69 -13.24
N PRO A 111 7.96 -12.68 -14.02
CA PRO A 111 7.91 -14.08 -13.65
C PRO A 111 8.44 -14.32 -12.22
N GLY A 112 7.74 -15.14 -11.43
CA GLY A 112 8.08 -15.39 -10.02
C GLY A 112 7.52 -14.37 -9.02
N SER A 113 6.88 -13.29 -9.48
CA SER A 113 6.21 -12.35 -8.57
C SER A 113 5.03 -12.98 -7.85
N LYS A 114 4.87 -12.66 -6.57
CA LYS A 114 3.70 -13.02 -5.76
C LYS A 114 3.06 -11.73 -5.23
N PRO A 115 1.81 -11.38 -5.60
CA PRO A 115 0.95 -12.07 -6.57
C PRO A 115 1.44 -11.89 -8.03
N PRO A 116 1.09 -12.81 -8.94
CA PRO A 116 1.57 -12.83 -10.33
C PRO A 116 0.93 -11.74 -11.21
N VAL A 117 -0.19 -11.15 -10.77
CA VAL A 117 -0.90 -10.07 -11.46
C VAL A 117 -1.13 -8.89 -10.51
N ARG A 118 -1.31 -7.70 -11.08
CA ARG A 118 -1.81 -6.51 -10.37
C ARG A 118 -3.14 -6.12 -11.00
N LEU A 119 -4.18 -6.01 -10.18
CA LEU A 119 -5.47 -5.48 -10.59
C LEU A 119 -5.41 -3.95 -10.59
N VAL A 120 -5.93 -3.34 -11.66
CA VAL A 120 -5.99 -1.88 -11.81
C VAL A 120 -7.41 -1.50 -12.17
N VAL A 121 -7.97 -0.55 -11.41
CA VAL A 121 -9.32 -0.02 -11.61
C VAL A 121 -9.21 1.33 -12.30
N ALA A 122 -9.94 1.51 -13.40
CA ALA A 122 -10.00 2.75 -14.16
C ALA A 122 -10.86 3.78 -13.40
N VAL A 123 -10.21 4.65 -12.65
CA VAL A 123 -10.87 5.69 -11.82
C VAL A 123 -10.88 7.07 -12.49
N GLU A 124 -10.59 7.17 -13.79
CA GLU A 124 -10.50 8.44 -14.51
C GLU A 124 -11.83 9.20 -14.48
N ARG A 125 -12.97 8.48 -14.62
CA ARG A 125 -14.31 9.09 -14.52
C ARG A 125 -14.62 9.58 -13.12
N LEU A 126 -14.17 8.83 -12.09
CA LEU A 126 -14.32 9.25 -10.70
C LEU A 126 -13.51 10.53 -10.45
N ASN A 127 -12.24 10.53 -10.85
CA ASN A 127 -11.34 11.68 -10.73
C ASN A 127 -11.83 12.94 -11.46
N ALA A 128 -12.65 12.78 -12.53
CA ALA A 128 -13.23 13.90 -13.26
C ALA A 128 -14.36 14.60 -12.49
N VAL A 129 -15.05 13.90 -11.60
CA VAL A 129 -16.17 14.44 -10.81
C VAL A 129 -15.77 14.71 -9.35
N THR A 130 -14.67 14.14 -8.87
CA THR A 130 -14.13 14.41 -7.53
C THR A 130 -13.59 15.84 -7.44
N VAL A 131 -13.98 16.55 -6.37
CA VAL A 131 -13.43 17.87 -6.05
C VAL A 131 -11.99 17.67 -5.60
N ARG A 132 -11.06 18.38 -6.24
CA ARG A 132 -9.63 18.26 -5.94
C ARG A 132 -9.29 19.02 -4.68
N ASP A 133 -8.54 18.36 -3.81
CA ASP A 133 -7.93 19.01 -2.65
C ASP A 133 -6.77 19.92 -3.12
N ALA A 134 -6.63 21.07 -2.46
CA ALA A 134 -5.59 22.05 -2.78
C ALA A 134 -4.27 21.79 -2.02
N SER A 135 -4.22 20.80 -1.12
CA SER A 135 -3.01 20.37 -0.45
C SER A 135 -2.06 19.73 -1.46
N LEU A 136 -1.03 20.50 -1.79
CA LEU A 136 0.10 19.99 -2.54
C LEU A 136 1.06 19.31 -1.55
N PRO A 137 1.64 18.15 -1.91
CA PRO A 137 2.77 17.62 -1.18
C PRO A 137 3.88 18.68 -1.06
N PRO A 138 4.64 18.69 0.05
CA PRO A 138 5.76 19.61 0.20
C PRO A 138 6.77 19.42 -0.94
N ASN A 139 7.52 20.48 -1.24
CA ASN A 139 8.63 20.39 -2.19
C ASN A 139 9.66 19.37 -1.67
N ILE A 140 9.98 18.39 -2.51
CA ILE A 140 10.87 17.28 -2.16
C ILE A 140 12.29 17.77 -1.85
N ASN A 141 12.77 18.80 -2.57
CA ASN A 141 14.10 19.34 -2.34
C ASN A 141 14.17 20.04 -0.98
N ASP A 142 13.22 20.92 -0.69
CA ASP A 142 13.14 21.63 0.59
C ASP A 142 12.99 20.64 1.75
N PHE A 143 12.18 19.59 1.56
CA PHE A 143 12.05 18.50 2.52
C PHE A 143 13.39 17.77 2.72
N ALA A 144 14.09 17.39 1.65
CA ALA A 144 15.38 16.71 1.75
C ALA A 144 16.48 17.57 2.39
N GLU A 145 16.53 18.86 2.04
CA GLU A 145 17.47 19.83 2.61
C GLU A 145 17.26 20.04 4.11
N SER A 146 16.02 19.91 4.60
CA SER A 146 15.73 20.04 6.04
C SER A 146 16.46 19.00 6.91
N PHE A 147 16.89 17.89 6.32
CA PHE A 147 17.65 16.85 7.00
C PHE A 147 19.18 17.09 6.93
N ALA A 148 19.66 18.10 6.19
CA ALA A 148 21.09 18.32 6.01
C ALA A 148 21.83 18.52 7.35
N GLY A 149 23.02 17.91 7.44
CA GLY A 149 23.87 18.00 8.63
C GLY A 149 23.49 17.04 9.77
N HIS A 150 22.48 16.18 9.59
CA HIS A 150 22.18 15.12 10.56
C HIS A 150 23.13 13.94 10.37
N ALA A 151 23.56 13.35 11.49
CA ALA A 151 24.52 12.23 11.48
C ALA A 151 23.86 10.88 11.12
N ILE A 152 22.56 10.73 11.36
CA ILE A 152 21.81 9.49 11.17
C ILE A 152 20.46 9.82 10.54
N TYR A 153 20.06 9.03 9.54
CA TYR A 153 18.76 9.14 8.87
C TYR A 153 17.99 7.84 9.04
N PHE A 154 16.67 7.94 9.25
CA PHE A 154 15.76 6.81 9.22
C PHE A 154 14.67 7.07 8.17
N ALA A 155 14.54 6.16 7.23
CA ALA A 155 13.49 6.18 6.23
C ALA A 155 12.62 4.95 6.42
N GLY A 156 11.32 5.16 6.60
CA GLY A 156 10.30 4.12 6.65
C GLY A 156 9.25 4.36 5.58
N ASP A 157 8.78 3.29 4.95
CA ASP A 157 7.65 3.33 4.03
C ASP A 157 6.41 2.71 4.70
N MET A 158 5.24 3.27 4.41
CA MET A 158 3.98 2.73 4.92
C MET A 158 3.53 1.58 4.02
N PHE A 159 3.54 0.36 4.57
CA PHE A 159 2.99 -0.79 3.88
C PHE A 159 1.49 -0.58 3.63
N SER A 160 1.11 -0.49 2.35
CA SER A 160 -0.29 -0.32 1.93
C SER A 160 -0.95 0.96 2.49
N GLY A 161 -0.24 2.08 2.55
CA GLY A 161 -0.68 3.30 3.25
C GLY A 161 -2.01 3.95 2.81
N PHE A 162 -2.63 3.51 1.70
CA PHE A 162 -3.96 3.97 1.28
C PHE A 162 -5.11 3.04 1.69
N ASP A 163 -4.82 1.78 2.03
CA ASP A 163 -5.85 0.77 2.32
C ASP A 163 -6.15 0.63 3.81
#